data_AF-A0A955PJG2-F1
#
_entry.id   AF-A0A955PJG2-F1
#
_cell.length_a   1.000
_cell.length_b   1.000
_cell.length_c   1.000
_cell.angle_alpha   90.00
_cell.angle_beta   90.00
_cell.angle_gamma   90.00
#
_symmetry.space_group_name_H-M   'P 1'
#
loop_
_entity.id
_entity.type
_entity.pdbx_description
1 polymer ?
#
loop_
_entity_poly.entity_id
_entity_poly.type
_entity_poly.pdbx_seq_one_letter_code
_entity_poly.pdbx_strand_id
1 'polypeptide(L)'
;LMSVDPEVNPADAAYLPQILNSYCYAGNNPMSQVDPDGRYIRIYGDKPFRRAVKETLQQLEKKSKTAKSVIQNIKKSETYKVTIRKGNLKGGNFYLPGKTKNNARIDGKIEWNPYRALGFGLTQGGFGEHPPAIGLIHELAHAEGDMVSAKGNDALHKMTAHAGDYHNMEERRVITMVEHKVARDLGYPIRENHGGDYYRVKTPFSTDDVVKKKAAKAVPMNKLGSFLDKQNKAGNIPFFRGGELKTFEGKQKTRKSGGRKGGPSRAKSPKKK
;
A
#
# COMPACT_ATOMS: atom_id res chain seq x y z
N LEU A 1 16.60 25.36 0.62
CA LEU A 1 16.42 26.51 -0.30
C LEU A 1 14.96 26.56 -0.72
N MET A 2 14.31 27.71 -0.50
CA MET A 2 12.94 27.98 -0.93
C MET A 2 12.90 28.05 -2.46
N SER A 3 11.90 27.41 -3.08
CA SER A 3 11.64 27.50 -4.52
C SER A 3 10.34 28.29 -4.68
N VAL A 4 10.45 29.43 -5.36
CA VAL A 4 9.35 30.31 -5.77
C VAL A 4 9.02 29.91 -7.21
N ASP A 5 7.79 29.45 -7.47
CA ASP A 5 7.29 29.29 -8.83
C ASP A 5 7.17 30.71 -9.46
N PRO A 6 7.76 31.00 -10.63
CA PRO A 6 7.34 32.17 -11.39
C PRO A 6 5.95 31.90 -11.97
N GLU A 7 4.96 32.65 -11.49
CA GLU A 7 3.65 32.75 -12.14
C GLU A 7 3.82 33.59 -13.42
N VAL A 8 4.06 32.94 -14.56
CA VAL A 8 4.05 33.66 -15.84
C VAL A 8 2.63 33.60 -16.41
N ASN A 9 2.05 34.78 -16.62
CA ASN A 9 0.76 34.96 -17.27
C ASN A 9 0.85 34.47 -18.74
N PRO A 10 -0.08 33.63 -19.23
CA PRO A 10 -0.07 33.12 -20.61
C PRO A 10 0.01 34.21 -21.69
N ALA A 11 -0.45 35.44 -21.40
CA ALA A 11 -0.35 36.57 -22.32
C ALA A 11 1.09 37.08 -22.52
N ASP A 12 1.96 36.92 -21.52
CA ASP A 12 3.35 37.41 -21.55
C ASP A 12 4.29 36.42 -22.30
N ALA A 13 3.90 35.15 -22.38
CA ALA A 13 4.66 34.10 -23.07
C ALA A 13 4.66 34.24 -24.60
N ALA A 14 3.76 35.05 -25.17
CA ALA A 14 3.65 35.25 -26.61
C ALA A 14 4.74 36.17 -27.20
N TYR A 15 5.41 36.98 -26.37
CA TYR A 15 6.39 38.00 -26.83
C TYR A 15 7.86 37.61 -26.63
N LEU A 16 8.14 36.44 -26.03
CA LEU A 16 9.49 35.95 -25.81
C LEU A 16 9.67 34.57 -26.46
N PRO A 17 10.16 34.50 -27.72
CA PRO A 17 10.32 33.22 -28.44
C PRO A 17 11.31 32.26 -27.76
N GLN A 18 12.06 32.73 -26.75
CA GLN A 18 12.93 31.89 -25.92
C GLN A 18 12.19 31.06 -24.86
N ILE A 19 10.95 31.43 -24.48
CA ILE A 19 10.14 30.68 -23.49
C ILE A 19 9.52 29.40 -24.11
N LEU A 20 9.41 29.35 -25.44
CA LEU A 20 8.79 28.23 -26.18
C LEU A 20 9.81 27.27 -26.84
N ASN A 21 11.09 27.31 -26.44
CA ASN A 21 12.04 26.30 -26.90
C ASN A 21 12.07 25.12 -25.92
N SER A 22 12.16 23.89 -26.45
CA SER A 22 12.21 22.64 -25.66
C SER A 22 13.39 22.56 -24.67
N TYR A 23 14.37 23.45 -24.82
CA TYR A 23 15.59 23.55 -24.02
C TYR A 23 15.52 24.61 -22.90
N CYS A 24 14.46 25.42 -22.84
CA CYS A 24 14.28 26.45 -21.81
C CYS A 24 13.91 25.82 -20.46
N TYR A 25 13.60 24.52 -20.44
CA TYR A 25 13.32 23.72 -19.26
C TYR A 25 14.52 23.52 -18.32
N ALA A 26 15.75 23.77 -18.80
CA ALA A 26 16.99 23.62 -18.03
C ALA A 26 17.74 24.96 -17.85
N GLY A 27 17.06 26.11 -17.99
CA GLY A 27 17.72 27.41 -17.91
C GLY A 27 18.88 27.56 -18.90
N ASN A 28 18.79 26.87 -20.05
CA ASN A 28 19.82 26.82 -21.09
C ASN A 28 21.15 26.13 -20.69
N ASN A 29 21.18 25.27 -19.64
CA ASN A 29 22.37 24.48 -19.30
C ASN A 29 22.05 23.01 -18.92
N PRO A 30 22.10 22.07 -19.89
CA PRO A 30 21.78 20.66 -19.67
C PRO A 30 22.84 19.87 -18.88
N MET A 31 24.02 20.45 -18.60
CA MET A 31 25.09 19.79 -17.83
C MET A 31 24.99 20.05 -16.31
N SER A 32 24.30 21.12 -15.90
CA SER A 32 24.18 21.51 -14.49
C SER A 32 22.74 21.63 -13.98
N GLN A 33 21.73 21.59 -14.86
CA GLN A 33 20.32 21.77 -14.52
C GLN A 33 19.52 20.55 -14.99
N VAL A 34 19.04 19.77 -14.03
CA VAL A 34 18.17 18.60 -14.20
C VAL A 34 16.71 19.07 -14.19
N ASP A 35 15.83 18.47 -15.01
CA ASP A 35 14.37 18.72 -15.00
C ASP A 35 13.84 18.84 -13.55
N PRO A 36 13.40 20.04 -13.11
CA PRO A 36 12.93 20.27 -11.74
C PRO A 36 11.71 19.42 -11.37
N ASP A 37 10.98 18.91 -12.37
CA ASP A 37 9.79 18.09 -12.21
C ASP A 37 9.96 16.67 -12.74
N GLY A 38 11.18 16.12 -12.70
CA GLY A 38 11.51 14.68 -12.80
C GLY A 38 10.83 13.79 -11.75
N ARG A 39 9.66 14.22 -11.26
CA ARG A 39 8.75 13.58 -10.33
C ARG A 39 7.86 12.63 -11.12
N TYR A 40 8.07 11.36 -10.86
CA TYR A 40 7.17 10.28 -11.26
C TYR A 40 5.83 10.33 -10.52
N ILE A 41 5.68 11.22 -9.55
CA ILE A 41 4.39 11.58 -8.96
C ILE A 41 4.06 13.02 -9.37
N ARG A 42 3.12 13.17 -10.30
CA ARG A 42 2.58 14.45 -10.77
C ARG A 42 1.33 14.80 -9.98
N ILE A 43 1.19 16.05 -9.51
CA ILE A 43 0.07 16.47 -8.67
C ILE A 43 -0.72 17.58 -9.37
N TYR A 44 -1.99 17.31 -9.70
CA TYR A 44 -2.90 18.27 -10.33
C TYR A 44 -3.98 18.73 -9.35
N GLY A 45 -4.20 20.04 -9.29
CA GLY A 45 -5.21 20.67 -8.44
C GLY A 45 -4.79 22.08 -8.00
N ASP A 46 -5.62 22.71 -7.18
CA ASP A 46 -5.37 24.02 -6.58
C ASP A 46 -4.14 24.00 -5.63
N LYS A 47 -3.57 25.18 -5.34
CA LYS A 47 -2.39 25.30 -4.45
C LYS A 47 -2.61 24.59 -3.09
N PRO A 48 -3.77 24.74 -2.41
CA PRO A 48 -4.05 24.02 -1.16
C PRO A 48 -3.99 22.50 -1.30
N PHE A 49 -4.59 21.94 -2.36
CA PHE A 49 -4.56 20.50 -2.63
C PHE A 49 -3.14 20.00 -2.90
N ARG A 50 -2.38 20.71 -3.75
CA ARG A 50 -0.98 20.34 -4.03
C ARG A 50 -0.14 20.32 -2.76
N ARG A 51 -0.34 21.31 -1.87
CA ARG A 51 0.32 21.36 -0.56
C ARG A 51 -0.10 20.17 0.31
N ALA A 52 -1.39 19.88 0.42
CA ALA A 52 -1.90 18.77 1.21
C ALA A 52 -1.31 17.42 0.76
N VAL A 53 -1.21 17.17 -0.55
CA VAL A 53 -0.57 15.95 -1.10
C VAL A 53 0.91 15.89 -0.69
N LYS A 54 1.67 16.97 -0.93
CA LYS A 54 3.11 17.01 -0.63
C LYS A 54 3.39 16.76 0.86
N GLU A 55 2.68 17.46 1.74
CA GLU A 55 2.83 17.30 3.20
C GLU A 55 2.43 15.90 3.66
N THR A 56 1.38 15.32 3.07
CA THR A 56 0.93 13.97 3.40
C THR A 56 1.98 12.93 3.00
N LEU A 57 2.52 13.01 1.79
CA LEU A 57 3.60 12.13 1.34
C LEU A 57 4.84 12.25 2.23
N GLN A 58 5.27 13.48 2.55
CA GLN A 58 6.43 13.72 3.43
C GLN A 58 6.22 13.13 4.84
N GLN A 59 5.03 13.32 5.42
CA GLN A 59 4.72 12.76 6.73
C GLN A 59 4.64 11.24 6.72
N LEU A 60 4.06 10.64 5.67
CA LEU A 60 4.05 9.19 5.48
C LEU A 60 5.48 8.64 5.37
N GLU A 61 6.33 9.25 4.54
CA GLU A 61 7.75 8.86 4.41
C GLU A 61 8.53 8.97 5.73
N LYS A 62 8.18 9.95 6.57
CA LYS A 62 8.83 10.16 7.87
C LYS A 62 8.36 9.15 8.92
N LYS A 63 7.07 8.83 8.95
CA LYS A 63 6.44 8.06 10.02
C LYS A 63 6.39 6.55 9.75
N SER A 64 6.44 6.11 8.50
CA SER A 64 6.38 4.68 8.16
C SER A 64 7.47 4.28 7.15
N LYS A 65 8.26 3.26 7.49
CA LYS A 65 9.27 2.68 6.58
C LYS A 65 8.60 2.04 5.36
N THR A 66 7.44 1.40 5.56
CA THR A 66 6.67 0.81 4.47
C THR A 66 6.14 1.89 3.53
N ALA A 67 5.52 2.95 4.05
CA ALA A 67 5.05 4.04 3.20
C ALA A 67 6.21 4.71 2.44
N LYS A 68 7.36 4.92 3.13
CA LYS A 68 8.57 5.43 2.50
C LYS A 68 9.02 4.56 1.33
N SER A 69 9.04 3.24 1.50
CA SER A 69 9.44 2.32 0.43
C SER A 69 8.54 2.46 -0.80
N VAL A 70 7.22 2.40 -0.61
CA VAL A 70 6.24 2.52 -1.71
C VAL A 70 6.43 3.84 -2.47
N ILE A 71 6.47 4.96 -1.73
CA ILE A 71 6.59 6.29 -2.33
C ILE A 71 7.93 6.43 -3.07
N GLN A 72 9.02 5.93 -2.50
CA GLN A 72 10.35 6.02 -3.11
C GLN A 72 10.50 5.09 -4.32
N ASN A 73 9.90 3.92 -4.32
CA ASN A 73 9.91 3.01 -5.48
C ASN A 73 9.24 3.67 -6.67
N ILE A 74 8.09 4.33 -6.47
CA ILE A 74 7.42 5.11 -7.52
C ILE A 74 8.29 6.30 -7.96
N LYS A 75 8.84 7.08 -7.01
CA LYS A 75 9.71 8.24 -7.31
C LYS A 75 11.00 7.88 -8.06
N LYS A 76 11.47 6.64 -7.97
CA LYS A 76 12.69 6.15 -8.63
C LYS A 76 12.43 5.45 -9.96
N SER A 77 11.17 5.10 -10.25
CA SER A 77 10.84 4.49 -11.54
C SER A 77 11.25 5.41 -12.67
N GLU A 78 11.81 4.91 -13.76
CA GLU A 78 12.12 5.74 -14.94
C GLU A 78 11.00 5.72 -15.99
N THR A 79 10.08 4.75 -15.87
CA THR A 79 9.13 4.38 -16.92
C THR A 79 7.68 4.53 -16.50
N TYR A 80 7.40 4.60 -15.20
CA TYR A 80 6.05 4.61 -14.66
C TYR A 80 5.71 5.93 -13.97
N LYS A 81 4.60 6.54 -14.39
CA LYS A 81 4.17 7.86 -13.88
C LYS A 81 2.83 7.79 -13.16
N VAL A 82 2.80 8.23 -11.92
CA VAL A 82 1.58 8.39 -11.12
C VAL A 82 1.10 9.84 -11.19
N THR A 83 -0.18 10.02 -11.45
CA THR A 83 -0.85 11.32 -11.42
C THR A 83 -1.85 11.37 -10.26
N ILE A 84 -1.65 12.24 -9.28
CA ILE A 84 -2.59 12.48 -8.18
C ILE A 84 -3.46 13.69 -8.53
N ARG A 85 -4.78 13.51 -8.49
CA ARG A 85 -5.78 14.57 -8.68
C ARG A 85 -6.80 14.56 -7.54
N LYS A 86 -7.50 15.68 -7.39
CA LYS A 86 -8.56 15.82 -6.38
C LYS A 86 -9.71 14.87 -6.68
N GLY A 87 -10.01 13.99 -5.73
CA GLY A 87 -11.15 13.08 -5.81
C GLY A 87 -12.49 13.76 -5.48
N ASN A 88 -13.59 13.08 -5.79
CA ASN A 88 -14.94 13.57 -5.52
C ASN A 88 -15.20 13.73 -4.01
N LEU A 89 -15.91 14.79 -3.61
CA LEU A 89 -16.34 15.06 -2.23
C LEU A 89 -17.26 13.98 -1.65
N LYS A 90 -18.01 13.25 -2.49
CA LYS A 90 -18.90 12.16 -2.06
C LYS A 90 -18.25 10.78 -2.11
N GLY A 91 -17.14 10.63 -2.83
CA GLY A 91 -16.46 9.34 -3.06
C GLY A 91 -15.37 9.02 -2.03
N GLY A 92 -14.79 7.83 -2.18
CA GLY A 92 -13.55 7.41 -1.53
C GLY A 92 -12.31 7.85 -2.29
N ASN A 93 -11.19 7.17 -2.03
CA ASN A 93 -9.97 7.29 -2.82
C ASN A 93 -9.97 6.18 -3.86
N PHE A 94 -9.37 6.45 -5.03
CA PHE A 94 -9.36 5.49 -6.13
C PHE A 94 -8.06 5.53 -6.91
N TYR A 95 -7.51 4.36 -7.18
CA TYR A 95 -6.51 4.14 -8.19
C TYR A 95 -7.17 3.72 -9.51
N LEU A 96 -6.75 4.37 -10.58
CA LEU A 96 -7.16 4.10 -11.95
C LEU A 96 -5.91 3.66 -12.72
N PRO A 97 -5.81 2.37 -13.10
CA PRO A 97 -4.70 1.89 -13.90
C PRO A 97 -4.65 2.61 -15.25
N GLY A 98 -3.44 3.01 -15.65
CA GLY A 98 -3.24 3.70 -16.92
C GLY A 98 -3.03 2.76 -18.11
N LYS A 99 -2.33 3.26 -19.11
CA LYS A 99 -2.03 2.54 -20.35
C LYS A 99 -1.01 1.44 -20.10
N THR A 100 -1.13 0.40 -20.91
CA THR A 100 -0.14 -0.68 -21.00
C THR A 100 0.66 -0.51 -22.29
N LYS A 101 1.99 -0.63 -22.19
CA LYS A 101 2.91 -0.68 -23.33
C LYS A 101 3.87 -1.84 -23.09
N ASN A 102 4.04 -2.71 -24.09
CA ASN A 102 4.95 -3.87 -24.01
C ASN A 102 4.72 -4.72 -22.75
N ASN A 103 3.46 -5.01 -22.41
CA ASN A 103 3.04 -5.74 -21.20
C ASN A 103 3.38 -5.09 -19.85
N ALA A 104 3.84 -3.83 -19.83
CA ALA A 104 4.06 -3.06 -18.63
C ALA A 104 3.08 -1.88 -18.55
N ARG A 105 2.59 -1.56 -17.34
CA ARG A 105 1.86 -0.32 -17.11
C ARG A 105 2.88 0.83 -17.18
N ILE A 106 2.52 1.93 -17.83
CA ILE A 106 3.40 3.11 -17.96
C ILE A 106 2.90 4.32 -17.17
N ASP A 107 1.63 4.31 -16.75
CA ASP A 107 1.06 5.34 -15.92
C ASP A 107 -0.07 4.81 -15.03
N GLY A 108 -0.44 5.63 -14.05
CA GLY A 108 -1.58 5.40 -13.18
C GLY A 108 -2.11 6.73 -12.65
N LYS A 109 -3.40 6.77 -12.30
CA LYS A 109 -4.03 7.98 -11.77
C LYS A 109 -4.63 7.67 -10.41
N ILE A 110 -4.43 8.57 -9.46
CA ILE A 110 -5.00 8.50 -8.12
C ILE A 110 -5.96 9.67 -7.97
N GLU A 111 -7.20 9.37 -7.66
CA GLU A 111 -8.17 10.32 -7.14
C GLU A 111 -8.13 10.26 -5.62
N TRP A 112 -7.67 11.35 -5.00
CA TRP A 112 -7.53 11.41 -3.56
C TRP A 112 -8.31 12.58 -2.97
N ASN A 113 -9.03 12.32 -1.89
CA ASN A 113 -9.75 13.35 -1.15
C ASN A 113 -9.13 13.53 0.25
N PRO A 114 -8.43 14.65 0.52
CA PRO A 114 -7.75 14.90 1.79
C PRO A 114 -8.70 15.11 2.98
N TYR A 115 -10.01 15.09 2.75
CA TYR A 115 -11.05 15.34 3.75
C TYR A 115 -12.01 14.15 3.90
N ARG A 116 -11.70 12.96 3.35
CA ARG A 116 -12.55 11.77 3.48
C ARG A 116 -11.80 10.65 4.21
N ALA A 117 -12.16 10.45 5.48
CA ALA A 117 -11.71 9.32 6.27
C ALA A 117 -12.65 8.13 6.06
N LEU A 118 -12.14 6.93 6.33
CA LEU A 118 -12.88 5.68 6.24
C LEU A 118 -13.16 5.16 7.66
N GLY A 119 -14.42 4.90 7.97
CA GLY A 119 -14.83 4.19 9.18
C GLY A 119 -15.21 2.75 8.89
N PHE A 120 -14.82 1.80 9.73
CA PHE A 120 -15.05 0.37 9.51
C PHE A 120 -15.31 -0.39 10.82
N GLY A 121 -16.01 -1.53 10.72
CA GLY A 121 -16.21 -2.44 11.84
C GLY A 121 -14.95 -3.27 12.13
N LEU A 122 -14.72 -3.57 13.41
CA LEU A 122 -13.65 -4.48 13.86
C LEU A 122 -14.21 -5.89 14.10
N THR A 123 -13.42 -6.91 13.78
CA THR A 123 -13.79 -8.34 13.92
C THR A 123 -14.13 -8.73 15.37
N GLN A 124 -13.50 -8.09 16.36
CA GLN A 124 -13.76 -8.31 17.79
C GLN A 124 -14.93 -7.48 18.34
N GLY A 125 -15.67 -6.79 17.46
CA GLY A 125 -16.62 -5.76 17.84
C GLY A 125 -15.95 -4.40 18.05
N GLY A 126 -16.69 -3.33 17.79
CA GLY A 126 -16.19 -1.95 17.84
C GLY A 126 -15.98 -1.33 16.47
N PHE A 127 -15.41 -0.13 16.46
CA PHE A 127 -15.26 0.71 15.27
C PHE A 127 -13.82 1.19 15.16
N GLY A 128 -13.26 1.07 13.97
CA GLY A 128 -11.96 1.59 13.59
C GLY A 128 -12.09 2.67 12.53
N GLU A 129 -11.04 3.49 12.42
CA GLU A 129 -11.01 4.60 11.48
C GLU A 129 -9.64 4.72 10.83
N HIS A 130 -9.63 5.02 9.54
CA HIS A 130 -8.44 5.37 8.79
C HIS A 130 -8.56 6.80 8.27
N PRO A 131 -7.54 7.65 8.51
CA PRO A 131 -7.54 8.99 7.98
C PRO A 131 -7.26 8.96 6.46
N PRO A 132 -7.52 10.07 5.74
CA PRO A 132 -7.26 10.18 4.30
C PRO A 132 -5.82 9.80 3.90
N ALA A 133 -4.83 10.02 4.75
CA ALA A 133 -3.43 9.64 4.50
C ALA A 133 -3.23 8.13 4.33
N ILE A 134 -3.97 7.30 5.07
CA ILE A 134 -3.94 5.84 4.89
C ILE A 134 -4.59 5.47 3.55
N GLY A 135 -5.68 6.13 3.18
CA GLY A 135 -6.27 5.98 1.85
C GLY A 135 -5.32 6.36 0.72
N LEU A 136 -4.52 7.44 0.87
CA LEU A 136 -3.54 7.80 -0.16
C LEU A 136 -2.47 6.72 -0.36
N ILE A 137 -1.93 6.16 0.73
CA ILE A 137 -0.90 5.13 0.61
C ILE A 137 -1.46 3.80 0.09
N HIS A 138 -2.75 3.53 0.35
CA HIS A 138 -3.48 2.41 -0.23
C HIS A 138 -3.49 2.53 -1.78
N GLU A 139 -3.93 3.66 -2.33
CA GLU A 139 -3.93 3.86 -3.78
C GLU A 139 -2.52 3.85 -4.40
N LEU A 140 -1.52 4.36 -3.68
CA LEU A 140 -0.12 4.28 -4.11
C LEU A 140 0.41 2.85 -4.12
N ALA A 141 -0.09 1.96 -3.24
CA ALA A 141 0.31 0.56 -3.23
C ALA A 141 -0.25 -0.22 -4.43
N HIS A 142 -1.43 0.14 -4.92
CA HIS A 142 -1.93 -0.35 -6.21
C HIS A 142 -1.05 0.15 -7.36
N ALA A 143 -0.71 1.43 -7.37
CA ALA A 143 0.18 2.01 -8.38
C ALA A 143 1.56 1.33 -8.41
N GLU A 144 2.15 1.07 -7.25
CA GLU A 144 3.40 0.30 -7.14
C GLU A 144 3.23 -1.14 -7.65
N GLY A 145 2.11 -1.80 -7.34
CA GLY A 145 1.80 -3.14 -7.83
C GLY A 145 1.76 -3.21 -9.36
N ASP A 146 1.09 -2.25 -9.99
CA ASP A 146 1.01 -2.11 -11.45
C ASP A 146 2.36 -1.80 -12.10
N MET A 147 3.17 -0.95 -11.44
CA MET A 147 4.53 -0.62 -11.87
C MET A 147 5.44 -1.86 -11.85
N VAL A 148 5.32 -2.71 -10.83
CA VAL A 148 6.14 -3.91 -10.68
C VAL A 148 5.65 -5.04 -11.59
N SER A 149 4.35 -5.27 -11.65
CA SER A 149 3.76 -6.31 -12.51
C SER A 149 2.28 -6.07 -12.80
N ALA A 150 2.00 -5.32 -13.86
CA ALA A 150 0.63 -5.10 -14.35
C ALA A 150 -0.15 -6.42 -14.56
N LYS A 151 0.48 -7.42 -15.20
CA LYS A 151 -0.15 -8.73 -15.44
C LYS A 151 -0.45 -9.48 -14.14
N GLY A 152 0.46 -9.44 -13.17
CA GLY A 152 0.25 -10.05 -11.85
C GLY A 152 -0.88 -9.36 -11.10
N ASN A 153 -0.91 -8.02 -11.17
CA ASN A 153 -1.93 -7.20 -10.55
C ASN A 153 -3.32 -7.45 -11.14
N ASP A 154 -3.42 -7.48 -12.47
CA ASP A 154 -4.65 -7.81 -13.20
C ASP A 154 -5.16 -9.23 -12.85
N ALA A 155 -4.24 -10.18 -12.60
CA ALA A 155 -4.61 -11.52 -12.18
C ALA A 155 -5.20 -11.54 -10.76
N LEU A 156 -4.59 -10.81 -9.81
CA LEU A 156 -5.09 -10.69 -8.44
C LEU A 156 -6.45 -9.98 -8.38
N HIS A 157 -6.67 -8.95 -9.19
CA HIS A 157 -7.96 -8.27 -9.29
C HIS A 157 -9.11 -9.20 -9.72
N LYS A 158 -8.82 -10.19 -10.58
CA LYS A 158 -9.81 -11.18 -11.05
C LYS A 158 -10.11 -12.27 -10.02
N MET A 159 -9.25 -12.46 -9.01
CA MET A 159 -9.41 -13.50 -8.00
C MET A 159 -10.27 -13.00 -6.83
N THR A 160 -11.58 -13.22 -6.91
CA THR A 160 -12.54 -12.84 -5.85
C THR A 160 -12.83 -13.97 -4.87
N ALA A 161 -12.86 -15.23 -5.33
CA ALA A 161 -13.23 -16.39 -4.51
C ALA A 161 -12.33 -16.64 -3.28
N HIS A 162 -11.11 -16.10 -3.27
CA HIS A 162 -10.14 -16.24 -2.18
C HIS A 162 -9.94 -14.95 -1.37
N ALA A 163 -10.70 -13.90 -1.71
CA ALA A 163 -10.53 -12.58 -1.15
C ALA A 163 -11.29 -12.37 0.16
N GLY A 164 -12.27 -13.19 0.53
CA GLY A 164 -13.12 -12.94 1.70
C GLY A 164 -13.75 -11.53 1.63
N ASP A 165 -13.71 -10.79 2.73
CA ASP A 165 -14.30 -9.44 2.83
C ASP A 165 -13.47 -8.34 2.15
N TYR A 166 -12.37 -8.70 1.47
CA TYR A 166 -11.48 -7.75 0.80
C TYR A 166 -11.89 -7.46 -0.65
N HIS A 167 -13.02 -7.96 -1.15
CA HIS A 167 -13.49 -7.81 -2.54
C HIS A 167 -12.66 -8.58 -3.59
N ASN A 168 -11.34 -8.42 -3.65
CA ASN A 168 -10.44 -9.21 -4.50
C ASN A 168 -9.06 -9.43 -3.83
N MET A 169 -8.23 -10.30 -4.41
CA MET A 169 -6.92 -10.63 -3.83
C MET A 169 -5.92 -9.47 -3.88
N GLU A 170 -6.11 -8.51 -4.79
CA GLU A 170 -5.24 -7.33 -4.88
C GLU A 170 -5.51 -6.35 -3.74
N GLU A 171 -6.78 -6.08 -3.45
CA GLU A 171 -7.20 -5.34 -2.25
C GLU A 171 -6.68 -5.99 -0.97
N ARG A 172 -6.81 -7.32 -0.87
CA ARG A 172 -6.27 -8.09 0.25
C ARG A 172 -4.76 -7.89 0.38
N ARG A 173 -4.01 -7.95 -0.73
CA ARG A 173 -2.56 -7.71 -0.74
C ARG A 173 -2.25 -6.30 -0.24
N VAL A 174 -2.86 -5.27 -0.81
CA VAL A 174 -2.62 -3.88 -0.42
C VAL A 174 -2.93 -3.66 1.05
N ILE A 175 -4.09 -4.10 1.52
CA ILE A 175 -4.53 -3.88 2.89
C ILE A 175 -3.62 -4.60 3.87
N THR A 176 -3.34 -5.89 3.66
CA THR A 176 -2.56 -6.68 4.62
C THR A 176 -1.06 -6.40 4.58
N MET A 177 -0.50 -6.09 3.40
CA MET A 177 0.95 -5.96 3.23
C MET A 177 1.48 -4.54 3.36
N VAL A 178 0.66 -3.54 3.02
CA VAL A 178 1.04 -2.12 3.06
C VAL A 178 0.23 -1.39 4.12
N GLU A 179 -1.09 -1.35 3.97
CA GLU A 179 -1.96 -0.52 4.80
C GLU A 179 -1.87 -0.88 6.29
N HIS A 180 -1.92 -2.18 6.64
CA HIS A 180 -1.76 -2.65 8.01
C HIS A 180 -0.46 -2.19 8.66
N LYS A 181 0.65 -2.20 7.90
CA LYS A 181 1.95 -1.77 8.42
C LYS A 181 1.96 -0.27 8.66
N VAL A 182 1.44 0.50 7.70
CA VAL A 182 1.34 1.95 7.82
C VAL A 182 0.39 2.37 8.94
N ALA A 183 -0.76 1.70 9.07
CA ALA A 183 -1.71 1.92 10.16
C ALA A 183 -1.05 1.67 11.53
N ARG A 184 -0.31 0.56 11.68
CA ARG A 184 0.45 0.28 12.91
C ARG A 184 1.52 1.33 13.19
N ASP A 185 2.32 1.72 12.20
CA ASP A 185 3.36 2.74 12.35
C ASP A 185 2.78 4.11 12.76
N LEU A 186 1.55 4.42 12.34
CA LEU A 186 0.84 5.65 12.64
C LEU A 186 -0.08 5.58 13.87
N GLY A 187 -0.24 4.40 14.49
CA GLY A 187 -1.10 4.19 15.66
C GLY A 187 -2.60 4.11 15.37
N TYR A 188 -3.01 3.77 14.14
CA TYR A 188 -4.41 3.54 13.78
C TYR A 188 -4.81 2.06 13.88
N PRO A 189 -6.10 1.76 14.13
CA PRO A 189 -6.61 0.40 14.06
C PRO A 189 -6.36 -0.25 12.69
N ILE A 190 -6.28 -1.58 12.65
CA ILE A 190 -6.22 -2.36 11.40
C ILE A 190 -7.61 -2.84 11.02
N ARG A 191 -7.93 -2.84 9.71
CA ARG A 191 -9.18 -3.39 9.17
C ARG A 191 -8.95 -4.76 8.56
N GLU A 192 -9.95 -5.63 8.60
CA GLU A 192 -9.88 -6.96 7.98
C GLU A 192 -10.81 -7.11 6.76
N ASN A 193 -11.30 -5.99 6.24
CA ASN A 193 -12.21 -5.92 5.10
C ASN A 193 -11.85 -4.74 4.19
N HIS A 194 -12.35 -4.76 2.96
CA HIS A 194 -12.18 -3.67 1.99
C HIS A 194 -13.21 -2.53 2.19
N GLY A 195 -14.34 -2.81 2.83
CA GLY A 195 -15.46 -1.88 2.96
C GLY A 195 -15.34 -0.84 4.08
N GLY A 196 -16.38 -0.02 4.20
CA GLY A 196 -16.56 0.98 5.25
C GLY A 196 -17.35 2.19 4.78
N ASP A 197 -17.58 3.12 5.71
CA ASP A 197 -18.33 4.35 5.46
C ASP A 197 -17.40 5.56 5.45
N TYR A 198 -17.49 6.36 4.38
CA TYR A 198 -16.71 7.57 4.25
C TYR A 198 -17.36 8.75 4.96
N TYR A 199 -16.61 9.42 5.82
CA TYR A 199 -17.06 10.63 6.52
C TYR A 199 -16.03 11.76 6.37
N ARG A 200 -16.47 12.99 6.64
CA ARG A 200 -15.66 14.20 6.41
C ARG A 200 -14.73 14.45 7.60
N VAL A 201 -13.48 14.82 7.33
CA VAL A 201 -12.50 15.23 8.35
C VAL A 201 -11.83 16.56 7.99
N LYS A 202 -11.13 17.16 8.96
CA LYS A 202 -10.49 18.47 8.79
C LYS A 202 -9.14 18.40 8.08
N THR A 203 -8.39 17.33 8.28
CA THR A 203 -7.01 17.18 7.77
C THR A 203 -6.73 15.75 7.28
N PRO A 204 -5.71 15.54 6.44
CA PRO A 204 -5.31 14.22 5.96
C PRO A 204 -4.92 13.21 7.04
N PHE A 205 -4.59 13.65 8.25
CA PHE A 205 -4.21 12.78 9.38
C PHE A 205 -5.22 12.81 10.53
N SER A 206 -6.32 13.55 10.40
CA SER A 206 -7.39 13.48 11.39
C SER A 206 -8.35 12.37 11.02
N THR A 207 -8.77 11.62 12.03
CA THR A 207 -10.08 10.99 12.06
C THR A 207 -11.00 11.91 12.86
N ASP A 208 -12.31 11.82 12.66
CA ASP A 208 -13.21 12.43 13.63
C ASP A 208 -13.21 11.52 14.86
N ASP A 209 -13.26 12.07 16.06
CA ASP A 209 -13.34 11.31 17.29
C ASP A 209 -14.70 10.54 17.43
N VAL A 210 -15.30 10.02 16.34
CA VAL A 210 -16.42 9.07 16.41
C VAL A 210 -16.00 7.88 17.25
N VAL A 211 -14.72 7.47 17.15
CA VAL A 211 -14.09 6.50 18.08
C VAL A 211 -14.16 6.98 19.53
N LYS A 212 -13.85 8.23 19.89
CA LYS A 212 -13.99 8.66 21.31
C LYS A 212 -15.45 8.76 21.76
N LYS A 213 -16.38 9.19 20.90
CA LYS A 213 -17.81 9.32 21.25
C LYS A 213 -18.56 7.99 21.32
N LYS A 214 -18.18 6.98 20.54
CA LYS A 214 -18.76 5.61 20.60
C LYS A 214 -17.99 4.68 21.54
N ALA A 215 -16.66 4.79 21.66
CA ALA A 215 -15.87 4.02 22.63
C ALA A 215 -16.08 4.48 24.08
N ALA A 216 -16.43 5.75 24.34
CA ALA A 216 -16.87 6.18 25.67
C ALA A 216 -18.18 5.51 26.14
N LYS A 217 -18.90 4.80 25.25
CA LYS A 217 -20.06 3.96 25.58
C LYS A 217 -19.74 2.45 25.62
N ALA A 218 -18.50 2.03 25.34
CA ALA A 218 -18.09 0.63 25.35
C ALA A 218 -17.03 0.37 26.45
N VAL A 219 -17.23 -0.74 27.17
CA VAL A 219 -16.55 -1.18 28.41
C VAL A 219 -15.00 -1.17 28.31
N PRO A 220 -14.24 -0.94 29.41
CA PRO A 220 -12.82 -0.63 29.36
C PRO A 220 -11.92 -1.77 28.86
N MET A 221 -10.89 -1.38 28.09
CA MET A 221 -9.84 -2.20 27.50
C MET A 221 -8.86 -2.78 28.53
N ASN A 222 -9.26 -3.81 29.26
CA ASN A 222 -8.32 -4.68 29.99
C ASN A 222 -8.50 -6.13 29.51
N LYS A 223 -7.88 -6.52 28.38
CA LYS A 223 -7.53 -7.93 28.02
C LYS A 223 -6.92 -8.11 26.61
N LEU A 224 -6.00 -7.24 26.17
CA LEU A 224 -5.32 -7.42 24.87
C LEU A 224 -3.90 -8.02 25.00
N GLY A 225 -3.70 -8.92 25.96
CA GLY A 225 -2.39 -9.55 26.23
C GLY A 225 -2.17 -10.94 25.62
N SER A 226 -3.18 -11.59 25.03
CA SER A 226 -3.09 -13.05 24.79
C SER A 226 -3.55 -13.56 23.42
N PHE A 227 -3.66 -12.69 22.40
CA PHE A 227 -4.12 -13.12 21.07
C PHE A 227 -3.03 -13.13 19.98
N LEU A 228 -1.96 -12.34 20.15
CA LEU A 228 -0.88 -12.20 19.16
C LEU A 228 0.04 -13.43 19.03
N ASP A 229 -0.06 -14.39 19.95
CA ASP A 229 0.84 -15.56 19.99
C ASP A 229 0.35 -16.75 19.14
N LYS A 230 -0.84 -16.66 18.53
CA LYS A 230 -1.45 -17.78 17.78
C LYS A 230 -1.36 -17.71 16.25
N GLN A 231 -1.02 -16.57 15.64
CA GLN A 231 -1.00 -16.43 14.17
C GLN A 231 0.39 -16.50 13.51
N ASN A 232 1.48 -16.52 14.27
CA ASN A 232 2.85 -16.68 13.72
C ASN A 232 3.22 -18.15 13.33
N LYS A 233 2.26 -19.08 13.27
CA LYS A 233 2.53 -20.51 12.98
C LYS A 233 2.07 -21.02 11.61
N ALA A 234 1.45 -20.19 10.77
CA ALA A 234 1.03 -20.61 9.42
C ALA A 234 1.93 -19.98 8.34
N GLY A 235 3.19 -20.44 8.28
CA GLY A 235 4.22 -19.95 7.37
C GLY A 235 4.02 -20.33 5.90
N ASN A 236 2.98 -19.81 5.25
CA ASN A 236 2.80 -19.89 3.79
C ASN A 236 2.36 -18.53 3.24
N ILE A 237 3.31 -17.63 3.04
CA ILE A 237 3.09 -16.38 2.28
C ILE A 237 4.25 -16.25 1.29
N PRO A 238 4.00 -16.22 -0.03
CA PRO A 238 5.04 -15.91 -1.00
C PRO A 238 5.51 -14.46 -0.79
N PHE A 239 6.83 -14.24 -0.79
CA PHE A 239 7.43 -12.91 -0.65
C PHE A 239 8.38 -12.66 -1.81
N PHE A 240 8.35 -11.43 -2.34
CA PHE A 240 9.21 -11.01 -3.45
C PHE A 240 10.52 -10.42 -2.91
N ARG A 241 11.64 -11.04 -3.29
CA ARG A 241 12.99 -10.47 -3.15
C ARG A 241 13.69 -10.60 -4.48
N GLY A 242 14.01 -9.46 -5.12
CA GLY A 242 14.85 -9.43 -6.32
C GLY A 242 14.18 -9.88 -7.63
N GLY A 243 12.89 -9.59 -7.84
CA GLY A 243 12.24 -9.78 -9.14
C GLY A 243 11.76 -11.20 -9.46
N GLU A 244 11.90 -12.17 -8.55
CA GLU A 244 11.33 -13.52 -8.72
C GLU A 244 10.35 -13.87 -7.60
N LEU A 245 9.27 -14.57 -7.97
CA LEU A 245 8.32 -15.21 -7.06
C LEU A 245 8.99 -16.48 -6.49
N LYS A 246 9.33 -16.49 -5.20
CA LYS A 246 9.80 -17.71 -4.52
C LYS A 246 8.77 -18.17 -3.50
N THR A 247 8.43 -19.46 -3.57
CA THR A 247 7.76 -20.18 -2.49
C THR A 247 8.80 -20.64 -1.48
N PHE A 248 8.45 -20.66 -0.20
CA PHE A 248 9.32 -21.21 0.84
C PHE A 248 9.28 -22.73 0.73
N GLU A 249 10.35 -23.36 0.22
CA GLU A 249 10.53 -24.81 0.42
C GLU A 249 10.91 -25.05 1.88
N GLY A 250 9.89 -25.14 2.73
CA GLY A 250 10.04 -25.73 4.04
C GLY A 250 10.42 -27.20 3.87
N LYS A 251 11.70 -27.53 4.08
CA LYS A 251 12.14 -28.92 4.26
C LYS A 251 11.35 -29.53 5.41
N GLN A 252 10.30 -30.28 5.09
CA GLN A 252 9.68 -31.21 6.03
C GLN A 252 10.74 -32.26 6.39
N LYS A 253 11.36 -32.11 7.56
CA LYS A 253 12.01 -33.22 8.25
C LYS A 253 10.91 -34.21 8.62
N THR A 254 10.69 -35.21 7.78
CA THR A 254 9.92 -36.40 8.13
C THR A 254 10.64 -37.09 9.28
N ARG A 255 10.04 -37.03 10.48
CA ARG A 255 10.42 -37.91 11.59
C ARG A 255 10.01 -39.32 11.19
N LYS A 256 10.97 -40.12 10.71
CA LYS A 256 10.84 -41.58 10.64
C LYS A 256 10.57 -42.10 12.04
N SER A 257 9.38 -42.65 12.27
CA SER A 257 9.08 -43.51 13.41
C SER A 257 9.99 -44.74 13.35
N GLY A 258 11.01 -44.76 14.21
CA GLY A 258 11.93 -45.87 14.35
C GLY A 258 11.21 -47.12 14.86
N GLY A 259 11.25 -48.18 14.04
CA GLY A 259 10.81 -49.51 14.41
C GLY A 259 11.61 -50.04 15.61
N ARG A 260 10.89 -50.63 16.56
CA ARG A 260 11.46 -51.36 17.69
C ARG A 260 11.87 -52.75 17.17
N LYS A 261 13.17 -53.01 17.16
CA LYS A 261 13.79 -54.29 16.81
C LYS A 261 13.32 -55.39 17.75
N GLY A 262 12.91 -56.52 17.18
CA GLY A 262 12.73 -57.79 17.86
C GLY A 262 14.07 -58.34 18.38
N GLY A 263 14.04 -58.86 19.61
CA GLY A 263 15.16 -59.58 20.22
C GLY A 263 15.23 -61.04 19.75
N PRO A 264 16.40 -61.69 19.86
CA PRO A 264 16.60 -63.04 19.35
C PRO A 264 16.28 -64.14 20.38
N SER A 265 15.83 -65.26 19.82
CA SER A 265 16.13 -66.65 20.20
C SER A 265 15.73 -67.16 21.59
N ARG A 266 14.78 -68.11 21.61
CA ARG A 266 14.82 -69.23 22.55
C ARG A 266 14.40 -70.53 21.85
N ALA A 267 15.34 -71.47 21.80
CA ALA A 267 15.21 -72.81 21.27
C ALA A 267 14.27 -73.68 22.11
N LYS A 268 13.50 -74.57 21.44
CA LYS A 268 13.07 -75.88 21.96
C LYS A 268 12.88 -76.86 20.80
N SER A 269 13.80 -77.80 20.65
CA SER A 269 13.58 -79.14 20.08
C SER A 269 13.02 -80.08 21.17
N PRO A 270 12.74 -81.38 20.94
CA PRO A 270 12.18 -82.10 19.78
C PRO A 270 10.99 -83.02 20.20
N LYS A 271 10.35 -83.71 19.23
CA LYS A 271 9.78 -85.09 19.34
C LYS A 271 9.33 -85.52 17.92
N LYS A 272 9.97 -86.53 17.30
CA LYS A 272 9.59 -87.98 17.26
C LYS A 272 8.09 -88.16 16.96
N LYS A 273 7.63 -88.89 15.93
CA LYS A 273 8.13 -90.06 15.19
C LYS A 273 7.83 -89.90 13.70
#